data_AF-A0A0F9VIX6-F1
#
_entry.id   AF-A0A0F9VIX6-F1
#
_cell.length_a   1.000
_cell.length_b   1.000
_cell.length_c   1.000
_cell.angle_alpha   90.00
_cell.angle_beta   90.00
_cell.angle_gamma   90.00
#
_symmetry.space_group_name_H-M   'P 1'
#
loop_
_entity.id
_entity.type
_entity.pdbx_description
1 polymer ?
#
loop_
_entity_poly.entity_id
_entity_poly.type
_entity_poly.pdbx_seq_one_letter_code
_entity_poly.pdbx_strand_id
1 'polypeptide(L)'
;MAEASVVVTVTDVMPLAGKGAIVHGTLAVDASSDEYAAGGLDLGKTEFGAKSPATPGTPLQLFAKGIAGYVYEWDRANEHLLIRESAGSNTVLSEIATSAIPSGVSGDTISFIALFAKLSSD
;
A
#
# COMPACT_ATOMS: atom_id res chain seq x y z
N MET A 1 3.37 -14.05 16.09
CA MET A 1 4.24 -13.44 15.06
C MET A 1 3.90 -11.96 15.07
N ALA A 2 4.89 -11.08 15.11
CA ALA A 2 4.64 -9.65 15.01
C ALA A 2 4.18 -9.34 13.58
N GLU A 3 3.21 -8.45 13.44
CA GLU A 3 2.62 -8.06 12.15
C GLU A 3 3.47 -6.92 11.59
N ALA A 4 3.90 -7.04 10.33
CA ALA A 4 4.61 -5.99 9.62
C ALA A 4 3.87 -4.65 9.76
N SER A 5 4.54 -3.63 10.30
CA SER A 5 3.90 -2.34 10.51
C SER A 5 4.18 -1.40 9.33
N VAL A 6 3.13 -0.76 8.81
CA VAL A 6 3.26 0.24 7.75
C VAL A 6 2.71 1.56 8.25
N VAL A 7 3.56 2.59 8.23
CA VAL A 7 3.17 3.94 8.60
C VAL A 7 2.87 4.74 7.34
N VAL A 8 1.64 5.25 7.22
CA VAL A 8 1.25 6.15 6.12
C VAL A 8 1.48 7.59 6.51
N THR A 9 2.16 8.32 5.63
CA THR A 9 2.25 9.78 5.67
C THR A 9 1.57 10.35 4.45
N VAL A 10 0.49 11.11 4.65
CA VAL A 10 -0.20 11.81 3.56
C VAL A 10 0.49 13.13 3.28
N THR A 11 0.81 13.37 2.00
CA THR A 11 1.48 14.59 1.55
C THR A 11 0.52 15.56 0.86
N ASP A 12 -0.49 15.04 0.17
CA ASP A 12 -1.48 15.84 -0.53
C ASP A 12 -2.82 15.10 -0.68
N VAL A 13 -3.91 15.86 -0.68
CA VAL A 13 -5.26 15.35 -0.92
C VAL A 13 -5.94 16.22 -1.96
N MET A 14 -6.16 15.64 -3.14
CA MET A 14 -6.83 16.27 -4.26
C MET A 14 -8.31 15.85 -4.28
N PRO A 15 -9.25 16.69 -3.82
CA PRO A 15 -10.67 16.35 -3.87
C PRO A 15 -11.16 16.26 -5.32
N LEU A 16 -11.89 15.19 -5.63
CA LEU A 16 -12.60 15.03 -6.89
C LEU A 16 -14.06 15.42 -6.66
N ALA A 17 -14.46 16.57 -7.20
CA ALA A 17 -15.78 17.18 -6.98
C ALA A 17 -16.92 16.14 -7.10
N GLY A 18 -17.53 15.82 -5.95
CA GLY A 18 -18.66 14.90 -5.85
C GLY A 18 -18.36 13.41 -6.08
N LYS A 19 -17.11 13.02 -6.36
CA LYS A 19 -16.74 11.64 -6.75
C LYS A 19 -15.80 10.94 -5.76
N GLY A 20 -15.02 11.70 -4.99
CA GLY A 20 -14.08 11.15 -4.01
C GLY A 20 -12.84 12.01 -3.86
N ALA A 21 -11.68 11.39 -3.71
CA ALA A 21 -10.40 12.09 -3.66
C ALA A 21 -9.25 11.22 -4.18
N ILE A 22 -8.18 11.88 -4.62
CA ILE A 22 -6.88 11.27 -4.84
C ILE A 22 -5.99 11.70 -3.68
N VAL A 23 -5.31 10.74 -3.06
CA VAL A 23 -4.37 10.96 -1.96
C VAL A 23 -2.98 10.60 -2.43
N HIS A 24 -2.05 11.52 -2.23
CA HIS A 24 -0.62 11.27 -2.39
C HIS A 24 0.01 11.09 -1.02
N GLY A 25 0.99 10.21 -0.93
CA GLY A 25 1.70 10.01 0.31
C GLY A 25 2.88 9.06 0.20
N THR A 26 3.35 8.63 1.36
CA THR A 26 4.39 7.62 1.50
C THR A 26 4.00 6.55 2.51
N LEU A 27 4.43 5.32 2.24
CA LEU A 27 4.35 4.15 3.12
C LEU A 27 5.76 3.91 3.66
N ALA A 28 5.99 4.12 4.95
CA ALA A 28 7.21 3.65 5.59
C ALA A 28 7.00 2.21 6.02
N VAL A 29 7.77 1.29 5.45
CA VAL A 29 7.68 -0.15 5.73
C VAL A 29 8.61 -0.46 6.90
N ASP A 30 8.05 -0.47 8.11
CA ASP A 30 8.77 -0.84 9.33
C ASP A 30 8.42 -2.29 9.67
N ALA A 31 8.97 -3.18 8.85
CA ALA A 31 8.84 -4.61 8.96
C ALA A 31 10.22 -5.25 8.83
N SER A 32 10.61 -6.04 9.82
CA SER A 32 11.76 -6.93 9.74
C SER A 32 11.47 -8.08 8.77
N SER A 33 12.54 -8.78 8.35
CA SER A 33 12.43 -9.91 7.42
C SER A 33 11.38 -10.93 7.85
N ASP A 34 11.26 -11.15 9.17
CA ASP A 34 10.44 -12.22 9.76
C ASP A 34 8.97 -11.82 9.93
N GLU A 35 8.64 -10.54 9.74
CA GLU A 35 7.30 -9.97 9.97
C GLU A 35 6.43 -9.94 8.71
N TYR A 36 7.01 -10.22 7.54
CA TYR A 36 6.22 -10.36 6.31
C TYR A 36 5.52 -11.72 6.28
N ALA A 37 4.18 -11.71 6.33
CA ALA A 37 3.36 -12.87 6.01
C ALA A 37 3.17 -12.97 4.49
N ALA A 38 3.18 -14.19 3.93
CA ALA A 38 2.62 -14.37 2.59
C ALA A 38 1.15 -13.87 2.60
N GLY A 39 0.78 -13.09 1.58
CA GLY A 39 -0.46 -12.34 1.54
C GLY A 39 -0.28 -10.82 1.54
N GLY A 40 0.94 -10.29 1.71
CA GLY A 40 1.22 -8.86 1.62
C GLY A 40 1.33 -8.14 2.96
N LEU A 41 1.54 -6.83 2.88
CA LEU A 41 1.48 -5.91 4.02
C LEU A 41 0.02 -5.54 4.29
N ASP A 42 -0.51 -5.83 5.49
CA ASP A 42 -1.86 -5.42 5.91
C ASP A 42 -1.95 -3.88 6.00
N LEU A 43 -2.82 -3.28 5.18
CA LEU A 43 -3.14 -1.85 5.23
C LEU A 43 -4.58 -1.59 5.70
N GLY A 44 -5.33 -2.61 6.11
CA GLY A 44 -6.75 -2.50 6.50
C GLY A 44 -6.98 -1.68 7.77
N LYS A 45 -5.95 -1.60 8.64
CA LYS A 45 -5.95 -0.71 9.82
C LYS A 45 -5.29 0.63 9.56
N THR A 46 -4.76 0.85 8.35
CA THR A 46 -3.97 2.03 8.06
C THR A 46 -4.87 3.20 7.68
N GLU A 47 -4.76 4.28 8.44
CA GLU A 47 -5.47 5.51 8.11
C GLU A 47 -4.71 6.28 7.01
N PHE A 48 -5.26 6.31 5.80
CA PHE A 48 -4.77 7.15 4.69
C PHE A 48 -5.15 8.64 4.87
N GLY A 49 -5.24 9.09 6.12
CA GLY A 49 -5.92 10.31 6.50
C GLY A 49 -5.38 11.58 5.84
N ALA A 50 -6.28 12.34 5.22
CA ALA A 50 -6.58 13.63 5.82
C ALA A 50 -8.01 13.54 6.37
N LYS A 51 -8.31 14.31 7.42
CA LYS A 51 -9.66 14.51 7.99
C LYS A 51 -10.62 15.20 6.99
N SER A 52 -10.66 14.76 5.74
CA SER A 52 -11.72 15.10 4.81
C SER A 52 -12.83 14.05 5.00
N PRO A 53 -14.09 14.47 5.21
CA PRO A 53 -15.23 13.54 5.25
C PRO A 53 -15.43 12.76 3.94
N ALA A 54 -14.62 13.03 2.90
CA ALA A 54 -14.61 12.31 1.63
C ALA A 54 -13.59 11.15 1.53
N THR A 55 -12.73 10.95 2.54
CA THR A 55 -11.60 9.97 2.52
C THR A 55 -11.53 8.91 3.64
N PRO A 56 -12.47 8.73 4.58
CA PRO A 56 -12.39 7.57 5.48
C PRO A 56 -12.61 6.26 4.70
N GLY A 57 -11.71 5.28 4.86
CA GLY A 57 -11.92 3.91 4.40
C GLY A 57 -10.79 3.35 3.52
N THR A 58 -11.10 2.26 2.83
CA THR A 58 -10.19 1.47 2.00
C THR A 58 -10.07 2.07 0.59
N PRO A 59 -8.85 2.26 0.04
CA PRO A 59 -8.70 2.79 -1.31
C PRO A 59 -9.31 1.85 -2.37
N LEU A 60 -9.99 2.43 -3.35
CA LEU A 60 -10.47 1.69 -4.53
C LEU A 60 -9.30 1.19 -5.37
N GLN A 61 -8.27 2.01 -5.48
CA GLN A 61 -7.01 1.71 -6.15
C GLN A 61 -5.88 2.34 -5.37
N LEU A 62 -4.75 1.65 -5.30
CA LEU A 62 -3.51 2.16 -4.75
C LEU A 62 -2.39 1.79 -5.71
N PHE A 63 -1.64 2.81 -6.14
CA PHE A 63 -0.46 2.68 -6.96
C PHE A 63 0.74 3.06 -6.13
N ALA A 64 1.60 2.10 -5.81
CA ALA A 64 2.84 2.33 -5.09
C ALA A 64 4.02 2.27 -6.07
N LYS A 65 4.98 3.17 -5.89
CA LYS A 65 6.18 3.25 -6.72
C LYS A 65 7.07 2.03 -6.46
N GLY A 66 7.47 1.32 -7.51
CA GLY A 66 8.47 0.26 -7.39
C GLY A 66 9.81 0.78 -6.86
N ILE A 67 10.42 0.05 -5.93
CA ILE A 67 11.72 0.34 -5.34
C ILE A 67 12.52 -0.94 -5.20
N ALA A 68 13.85 -0.85 -5.27
CA ALA A 68 14.78 -1.97 -5.18
C ALA A 68 14.49 -3.14 -6.16
N GLY A 69 13.82 -2.87 -7.28
CA GLY A 69 13.45 -3.88 -8.28
C GLY A 69 12.12 -4.60 -8.03
N TYR A 70 11.41 -4.25 -6.95
CA TYR A 70 10.11 -4.83 -6.62
C TYR A 70 8.95 -3.97 -7.16
N VAL A 71 7.84 -4.65 -7.45
CA VAL A 71 6.57 -4.04 -7.85
C VAL A 71 5.56 -4.27 -6.74
N TYR A 72 4.64 -3.33 -6.57
CA TYR A 72 3.61 -3.40 -5.54
C TYR A 72 2.24 -3.54 -6.18
N GLU A 73 1.43 -4.43 -5.65
CA GLU A 73 0.09 -4.71 -6.14
C GLU A 73 -0.91 -4.56 -5.00
N TRP A 74 -1.94 -3.74 -5.23
CA TRP A 74 -3.01 -3.54 -4.27
C TRP A 74 -4.05 -4.66 -4.36
N ASP A 75 -4.10 -5.49 -3.34
CA ASP A 75 -5.20 -6.44 -3.14
C ASP A 75 -6.29 -5.78 -2.31
N ARG A 76 -7.24 -5.16 -3.02
CA ARG A 76 -8.40 -4.50 -2.40
C ARG A 76 -9.27 -5.48 -1.60
N ALA A 77 -9.35 -6.75 -1.99
CA ALA A 77 -10.28 -7.68 -1.36
C ALA A 77 -9.80 -8.05 0.05
N ASN A 78 -8.49 -8.17 0.22
CA ASN A 78 -7.87 -8.46 1.51
C ASN A 78 -7.32 -7.21 2.21
N GLU A 79 -7.29 -6.06 1.54
CA GLU A 79 -6.71 -4.81 2.03
C GLU A 79 -5.19 -4.89 2.24
N HIS A 80 -4.52 -5.67 1.40
CA HIS A 80 -3.07 -5.91 1.49
C HIS A 80 -2.31 -5.28 0.32
N LEU A 81 -1.08 -4.83 0.60
CA LEU A 81 -0.11 -4.47 -0.42
C LEU A 81 0.86 -5.62 -0.64
N LEU A 82 0.68 -6.33 -1.76
CA LEU A 82 1.52 -7.45 -2.16
C LEU A 82 2.85 -6.93 -2.72
N ILE A 83 3.95 -7.56 -2.30
CA ILE A 83 5.29 -7.30 -2.86
C ILE A 83 5.57 -8.36 -3.90
N ARG A 84 5.75 -7.92 -5.15
CA ARG A 84 5.95 -8.77 -6.31
C ARG A 84 7.39 -8.68 -6.81
N GLU A 85 7.93 -9.82 -7.19
CA GLU A 85 9.23 -9.95 -7.85
C GLU A 85 9.11 -10.63 -9.21
N SER A 86 10.11 -10.40 -10.07
CA SER A 86 10.20 -11.04 -11.37
C SER A 86 11.42 -11.95 -11.43
N ALA A 87 11.26 -13.14 -12.00
CA ALA A 87 12.35 -14.06 -12.29
C ALA A 87 13.09 -13.72 -13.61
N GLY A 88 12.65 -12.68 -14.35
CA GLY A 88 13.24 -12.26 -15.61
C GLY A 88 12.26 -11.56 -16.55
N SER A 89 12.75 -11.06 -17.68
CA SER A 89 11.94 -10.35 -18.67
C SER A 89 10.74 -11.18 -19.16
N ASN A 90 9.56 -10.56 -19.21
CA ASN A 90 8.29 -11.17 -19.66
C ASN A 90 7.86 -12.40 -18.85
N THR A 91 8.32 -12.54 -17.61
CA THR A 91 7.84 -13.58 -16.69
C THR A 91 6.65 -13.07 -15.87
N VAL A 92 5.81 -14.00 -15.43
CA VAL A 92 4.72 -13.69 -14.50
C VAL A 92 5.33 -13.24 -13.17
N LEU A 93 4.82 -12.13 -12.63
CA LEU A 93 5.21 -11.66 -11.32
C LEU A 93 4.74 -12.65 -10.24
N SER A 94 5.66 -13.00 -9.35
CA SER A 94 5.36 -13.84 -8.19
C SER A 94 5.33 -12.98 -6.94
N GLU A 95 4.50 -13.34 -5.96
CA GLU A 95 4.65 -12.75 -4.62
C GLU A 95 5.93 -13.27 -3.97
N ILE A 96 6.61 -12.42 -3.21
CA ILE A 96 7.71 -12.86 -2.36
C ILE A 96 7.21 -13.86 -1.30
N ALA A 97 8.10 -14.75 -0.85
CA ALA A 97 7.77 -15.74 0.17
C ALA A 97 7.56 -15.12 1.56
N THR A 98 6.88 -15.86 2.45
CA THR A 98 6.80 -15.55 3.88
C THR A 98 8.20 -15.37 4.49
N SER A 99 8.33 -14.44 5.44
CA SER A 99 9.58 -14.14 6.13
C SER A 99 10.73 -13.74 5.21
N ALA A 100 10.41 -13.17 4.04
CA ALA A 100 11.38 -12.79 3.03
C ALA A 100 11.26 -11.30 2.65
N ILE A 101 10.85 -10.42 3.57
CA ILE A 101 10.82 -8.99 3.21
C ILE A 101 12.23 -8.58 2.74
N PRO A 102 12.36 -8.07 1.51
CA PRO A 102 13.69 -7.76 0.98
C PRO A 102 14.34 -6.65 1.80
N SER A 103 15.65 -6.73 2.02
CA SER A 103 16.40 -5.68 2.73
C SER A 103 16.34 -4.31 2.04
N GLY A 104 16.02 -4.28 0.74
CA GLY A 104 15.77 -3.06 -0.03
C GLY A 104 14.33 -2.55 0.03
N VAL A 105 13.47 -3.17 0.83
CA VAL A 105 12.08 -2.75 1.11
C VAL A 105 11.89 -2.51 2.60
N SER A 106 12.48 -3.36 3.45
CA SER A 106 12.54 -3.15 4.90
C SER A 106 13.21 -1.81 5.24
N GLY A 107 12.54 -0.99 6.05
CA GLY A 107 13.02 0.33 6.45
C GLY A 107 12.94 1.39 5.34
N ASP A 108 12.36 1.06 4.19
CA ASP A 108 12.23 1.98 3.07
C ASP A 108 10.93 2.78 3.12
N THR A 109 10.89 3.87 2.37
CA THR A 109 9.74 4.76 2.22
C THR A 109 9.25 4.75 0.78
N ILE A 110 8.08 4.17 0.56
CA ILE A 110 7.49 3.98 -0.77
C ILE A 110 6.46 5.08 -1.04
N SER A 111 6.64 5.86 -2.10
CA SER A 111 5.61 6.83 -2.52
C SER A 111 4.40 6.13 -3.12
N PHE A 112 3.19 6.63 -2.83
CA PHE A 112 1.94 6.11 -3.38
C PHE A 112 1.00 7.20 -3.89
N ILE A 113 0.07 6.76 -4.75
CA ILE A 113 -1.13 7.46 -5.17
C ILE A 113 -2.32 6.55 -4.91
N ALA A 114 -3.31 7.01 -4.16
CA ALA A 114 -4.50 6.22 -3.82
C ALA A 114 -5.78 6.95 -4.22
N LEU A 115 -6.73 6.21 -4.81
CA LEU A 115 -8.04 6.71 -5.21
C LEU A 115 -9.10 6.26 -4.20
N PHE A 116 -9.86 7.21 -3.68
CA PHE A 116 -10.96 6.96 -2.74
C PHE A 116 -12.29 7.32 -3.38
N ALA A 117 -13.32 6.51 -3.09
CA ALA A 117 -14.70 6.87 -3.39
C ALA A 117 -15.17 7.96 -2.43
N LYS A 118 -16.11 8.81 -2.87
CA LYS A 118 -16.88 9.63 -1.95
C LYS A 118 -17.70 8.72 -1.03
N LEU A 119 -17.61 8.92 0.28
CA LEU A 119 -18.56 8.31 1.21
C LEU A 119 -19.98 8.77 0.87
N SER A 120 -20.89 7.82 0.63
CA SER A 120 -22.31 8.13 0.58
C SER A 120 -22.72 8.65 1.96
N SER A 121 -23.13 9.90 2.02
CA SER A 121 -23.92 10.39 3.15
C SER A 121 -25.29 9.72 3.04
N ASP A 122 -25.48 8.61 3.75
CA ASP A 122 -26.83 8.14 4.11
C ASP A 122 -27.51 9.15 5.05
#